data_AF-A0A0D5ZF30-F1
#
_entry.id   AF-A0A0D5ZF30-F1
#
_cell.length_a   1.000
_cell.length_b   1.000
_cell.length_c   1.000
_cell.angle_alpha   90.00
_cell.angle_beta   90.00
_cell.angle_gamma   90.00
#
_symmetry.space_group_name_H-M   'P 1'
#
loop_
_entity.id
_entity.type
_entity.pdbx_description
1 polymer ?
#
loop_
_entity_poly.entity_id
_entity_poly.type
_entity_poly.pdbx_seq_one_letter_code
_entity_poly.pdbx_strand_id
1 'polypeptide(L)'
;MTEDFETLKVIRDKEKSADEEVEEFLQSQKKKYEDARTRGTSQVERKREELENQYNRKMEELKRELETKRLEIIEEGEAKATTIRLSISDKDIEKIVLDALNQYLED
;
A
#
# COMPACT_ATOMS: atom_id res chain seq x y z
N MET A 1 -39.82 -6.08 68.29
CA MET A 1 -38.39 -5.87 68.63
C MET A 1 -37.48 -6.93 68.02
N THR A 2 -37.70 -8.23 68.23
CA THR A 2 -36.84 -9.28 67.64
C THR A 2 -37.05 -9.44 66.12
N GLU A 3 -38.30 -9.41 65.66
CA GLU A 3 -38.64 -9.51 64.22
C GLU A 3 -38.13 -8.31 63.39
N ASP A 4 -38.12 -7.10 63.99
CA ASP A 4 -37.62 -5.89 63.33
C ASP A 4 -36.11 -5.99 63.08
N PHE A 5 -35.36 -6.57 64.01
CA PHE A 5 -33.92 -6.78 63.89
C PHE A 5 -33.56 -7.82 62.82
N GLU A 6 -34.32 -8.92 62.75
CA GLU A 6 -34.15 -9.93 61.70
C GLU A 6 -34.47 -9.35 60.31
N THR A 7 -35.53 -8.54 60.21
CA THR A 7 -35.89 -7.85 58.97
C THR A 7 -34.78 -6.91 58.49
N LEU A 8 -34.19 -6.11 59.39
CA LEU A 8 -33.07 -5.23 59.07
C LEU A 8 -31.82 -6.00 58.64
N LYS A 9 -31.57 -7.18 59.22
CA LYS A 9 -30.46 -8.06 58.81
C LYS A 9 -30.66 -8.57 57.38
N VAL A 10 -31.87 -9.05 57.06
CA VAL A 10 -32.21 -9.54 55.71
C VAL A 10 -32.09 -8.42 54.68
N ILE A 11 -32.51 -7.19 55.01
CA ILE A 11 -32.37 -6.03 54.11
C ILE A 11 -30.89 -5.76 53.84
N ARG A 12 -30.05 -5.72 54.88
CA ARG A 12 -28.61 -5.48 54.75
C ARG A 12 -27.92 -6.57 53.91
N ASP A 13 -28.30 -7.83 54.10
CA ASP A 13 -27.71 -8.94 53.34
C ASP A 13 -28.11 -8.85 51.85
N LYS A 14 -29.34 -8.41 51.56
CA LYS A 14 -29.79 -8.13 50.19
C LYS A 14 -29.09 -6.92 49.56
N GLU A 15 -28.89 -5.85 50.32
CA GLU A 15 -28.14 -4.67 49.85
C GLU A 15 -26.72 -5.05 49.45
N LYS A 16 -26.02 -5.81 50.31
CA LYS A 16 -24.69 -6.33 49.98
C LYS A 16 -24.67 -7.21 48.74
N SER A 17 -25.63 -8.14 48.63
CA SER A 17 -25.74 -9.00 47.46
C SER A 17 -25.98 -8.19 46.18
N ALA A 18 -26.80 -7.14 46.24
CA ALA A 18 -27.06 -6.26 45.10
C ALA A 18 -25.82 -5.43 44.72
N ASP A 19 -25.07 -4.94 45.71
CA ASP A 19 -23.81 -4.22 45.48
C ASP A 19 -22.77 -5.13 44.80
N GLU A 20 -22.65 -6.38 45.26
CA GLU A 20 -21.77 -7.39 44.66
C GLU A 20 -22.17 -7.70 43.20
N GLU A 21 -23.46 -7.92 42.93
CA GLU A 21 -23.95 -8.16 41.56
C GLU A 21 -23.69 -6.97 40.62
N VAL A 22 -23.88 -5.75 41.12
CA VAL A 22 -23.59 -4.52 40.36
C VAL A 22 -22.09 -4.43 40.05
N GLU A 23 -21.23 -4.73 41.02
CA GLU A 23 -19.78 -4.69 40.82
C GLU A 23 -19.34 -5.75 39.79
N GLU A 24 -19.83 -6.99 39.90
CA GLU A 24 -19.54 -8.05 38.92
C GLU A 24 -20.02 -7.68 37.51
N PHE A 25 -21.21 -7.08 37.40
CA PHE A 25 -21.73 -6.60 36.12
C PHE A 25 -20.84 -5.52 35.53
N LEU A 26 -20.43 -4.51 36.33
CA LEU A 26 -19.56 -3.43 35.88
C LEU A 26 -18.19 -3.96 35.42
N GLN A 27 -17.60 -4.88 36.18
CA GLN A 27 -16.33 -5.53 35.82
C GLN A 27 -16.46 -6.33 34.52
N SER A 28 -17.55 -7.10 34.37
CA SER A 28 -17.86 -7.86 33.15
C SER A 28 -18.00 -6.95 31.92
N GLN A 29 -18.69 -5.81 32.06
CA GLN A 29 -18.86 -4.87 30.96
C GLN A 29 -17.57 -4.14 30.61
N LYS A 30 -16.76 -3.76 31.61
CA LYS A 30 -15.44 -3.18 31.39
C LYS A 30 -14.55 -4.13 30.59
N LYS A 31 -14.52 -5.41 30.97
CA LYS A 31 -13.76 -6.45 30.26
C LYS A 31 -14.21 -6.59 28.81
N LYS A 32 -15.53 -6.68 28.57
CA LYS A 32 -16.08 -6.76 27.19
C LYS A 32 -15.70 -5.54 26.34
N TYR A 33 -15.72 -4.35 26.93
CA TYR A 33 -15.31 -3.13 26.26
C TYR A 33 -13.81 -3.15 25.92
N GLU A 34 -12.95 -3.52 26.86
CA GLU A 34 -11.50 -3.63 26.64
C GLU A 34 -11.16 -4.68 25.58
N ASP A 35 -11.83 -5.83 25.60
CA ASP A 35 -11.69 -6.88 24.58
C ASP A 35 -12.11 -6.38 23.20
N ALA A 36 -13.27 -5.71 23.10
CA ALA A 36 -13.77 -5.16 21.85
C ALA A 36 -12.84 -4.08 21.30
N ARG A 37 -12.35 -3.18 22.17
CA ARG A 37 -11.40 -2.13 21.81
C ARG A 37 -10.10 -2.73 21.28
N THR A 38 -9.55 -3.71 21.97
CA THR A 38 -8.29 -4.38 21.58
C THR A 38 -8.46 -5.08 20.24
N ARG A 39 -9.55 -5.84 20.04
CA ARG A 39 -9.86 -6.48 18.75
C ARG A 39 -10.01 -5.45 17.63
N GLY A 40 -10.67 -4.34 17.88
CA GLY A 40 -10.84 -3.24 16.92
C GLY A 40 -9.50 -2.65 16.51
N THR A 41 -8.63 -2.32 17.46
CA THR A 41 -7.27 -1.82 17.19
C THR A 41 -6.46 -2.80 16.36
N SER A 42 -6.43 -4.08 16.75
CA SER A 42 -5.69 -5.10 16.00
C SER A 42 -6.21 -5.32 14.58
N GLN A 43 -7.53 -5.18 14.36
CA GLN A 43 -8.08 -5.27 13.00
C GLN A 43 -7.67 -4.08 12.13
N VAL A 44 -7.64 -2.88 12.70
CA VAL A 44 -7.19 -1.68 11.99
C VAL A 44 -5.71 -1.79 11.63
N GLU A 45 -4.87 -2.22 12.56
CA GLU A 45 -3.43 -2.44 12.32
C GLU A 45 -3.19 -3.46 11.22
N ARG A 46 -3.86 -4.62 11.28
CA ARG A 46 -3.75 -5.65 10.22
C ARG A 46 -4.16 -5.13 8.84
N LYS A 47 -5.27 -4.38 8.76
CA LYS A 47 -5.70 -3.78 7.49
C LYS A 47 -4.72 -2.74 6.98
N ARG A 48 -4.11 -1.96 7.87
CA ARG A 48 -3.09 -0.98 7.50
C ARG A 48 -1.86 -1.68 6.92
N GLU A 49 -1.37 -2.72 7.58
CA GLU A 49 -0.24 -3.53 7.10
C GLU A 49 -0.56 -4.20 5.75
N GLU A 50 -1.77 -4.73 5.60
CA GLU A 50 -2.23 -5.32 4.34
C GLU A 50 -2.20 -4.29 3.20
N LEU A 51 -2.73 -3.09 3.42
CA LEU A 51 -2.75 -2.01 2.43
C LEU A 51 -1.34 -1.53 2.08
N GLU A 52 -0.46 -1.39 3.08
CA GLU A 52 0.93 -1.01 2.86
C GLU A 52 1.67 -2.05 2.01
N ASN A 53 1.47 -3.34 2.30
CA ASN A 53 2.04 -4.42 1.51
C ASN A 53 1.49 -4.44 0.07
N GLN A 54 0.19 -4.21 -0.12
CA GLN A 54 -0.40 -4.12 -1.46
C GLN A 54 0.14 -2.93 -2.25
N TYR A 55 0.29 -1.77 -1.60
CA TYR A 55 0.89 -0.58 -2.21
C TYR A 55 2.33 -0.85 -2.64
N ASN A 56 3.16 -1.39 -1.75
CA ASN A 56 4.56 -1.68 -2.04
C ASN A 56 4.70 -2.67 -3.21
N ARG A 57 3.88 -3.73 -3.24
CA ARG A 57 3.85 -4.68 -4.36
C ARG A 57 3.50 -4.01 -5.69
N LYS A 58 2.48 -3.17 -5.73
CA LYS A 58 2.09 -2.42 -6.94
C LYS A 58 3.18 -1.46 -7.40
N MET A 59 3.87 -0.80 -6.46
CA MET A 59 4.98 0.10 -6.79
C MET A 59 6.17 -0.66 -7.39
N GLU A 60 6.48 -1.84 -6.86
CA GLU A 60 7.52 -2.70 -7.43
C GLU A 60 7.16 -3.22 -8.82
N GLU A 61 5.91 -3.65 -9.01
CA GLU A 61 5.38 -4.08 -10.31
C GLU A 61 5.47 -2.95 -11.34
N LEU A 62 4.97 -1.76 -11.00
CA LEU A 62 5.05 -0.58 -11.87
C LEU A 62 6.49 -0.21 -12.20
N LYS A 63 7.41 -0.30 -11.23
CA LYS A 63 8.83 -0.04 -11.47
C LYS A 63 9.42 -1.03 -12.47
N ARG A 64 9.08 -2.32 -12.38
CA ARG A 64 9.52 -3.34 -13.33
C ARG A 64 8.95 -3.08 -14.72
N GLU A 65 7.67 -2.78 -14.83
CA GLU A 65 7.03 -2.47 -16.11
C GLU A 65 7.66 -1.24 -16.79
N LEU A 66 7.94 -0.19 -16.03
CA LEU A 66 8.61 1.00 -16.56
C LEU A 66 10.05 0.72 -16.99
N GLU A 67 10.77 -0.11 -16.24
CA GLU A 67 12.12 -0.54 -16.61
C GLU A 67 12.10 -1.33 -17.93
N THR A 68 11.18 -2.28 -18.06
CA THR A 68 11.00 -3.07 -19.28
C THR A 68 10.68 -2.18 -20.47
N LYS A 69 9.68 -1.29 -20.36
CA LYS A 69 9.33 -0.35 -21.44
C LYS A 69 10.49 0.58 -21.81
N ARG A 70 11.26 1.04 -20.81
CA ARG A 70 12.44 1.87 -21.08
C ARG A 70 13.45 1.11 -21.94
N LEU A 71 13.71 -0.15 -21.62
CA LEU A 71 14.64 -0.99 -22.38
C LEU A 71 14.11 -1.26 -23.79
N GLU A 72 12.83 -1.59 -23.95
CA GLU A 72 12.19 -1.78 -25.26
C GLU A 72 12.34 -0.54 -26.15
N ILE A 73 12.10 0.66 -25.60
CA ILE A 73 12.27 1.93 -26.33
C ILE A 73 13.72 2.14 -26.77
N ILE A 74 14.69 1.81 -25.92
CA ILE A 74 16.11 1.93 -26.24
C ILE A 74 16.47 0.96 -27.37
N GLU A 75 16.10 -0.32 -27.25
CA GLU A 75 16.37 -1.34 -28.27
C GLU A 75 15.74 -0.98 -29.62
N GLU A 76 14.49 -0.50 -29.63
CA GLU A 76 13.86 -0.02 -30.86
C GLU A 76 14.60 1.17 -31.48
N GLY A 77 15.08 2.10 -30.65
CA GLY A 77 15.86 3.25 -31.08
C GLY A 77 17.18 2.83 -31.73
N GLU A 78 17.91 1.91 -31.11
CA GLU A 78 19.16 1.35 -31.61
C GLU A 78 18.96 0.56 -32.92
N ALA A 79 17.89 -0.23 -33.01
CA ALA A 79 17.54 -0.97 -34.22
C ALA A 79 17.21 -0.03 -35.38
N LYS A 80 16.44 1.04 -35.13
CA LYS A 80 16.13 2.08 -36.14
C LYS A 80 17.38 2.82 -36.58
N ALA A 81 18.25 3.23 -35.64
CA ALA A 81 19.50 3.92 -35.95
C ALA A 81 20.43 3.03 -36.79
N THR A 82 20.53 1.75 -36.46
CA THR A 82 21.30 0.76 -37.23
C THR A 82 20.72 0.59 -38.63
N THR A 83 19.40 0.50 -38.75
CA THR A 83 18.71 0.41 -40.05
C THR A 83 18.99 1.64 -40.91
N ILE A 84 18.91 2.84 -40.34
CA ILE A 84 19.23 4.10 -41.05
C ILE A 84 20.69 4.07 -41.52
N ARG A 85 21.63 3.69 -40.64
CA ARG A 85 23.05 3.60 -40.98
C ARG A 85 23.33 2.59 -42.09
N LEU A 86 22.63 1.45 -42.12
CA LEU A 86 22.75 0.46 -43.18
C LEU A 86 22.05 0.87 -44.48
N SER A 87 20.96 1.64 -44.39
CA SER A 87 20.20 2.11 -45.55
C SER A 87 20.91 3.23 -46.31
N ILE A 88 21.73 4.03 -45.61
CA ILE A 88 22.63 4.99 -46.24
C ILE A 88 23.87 4.21 -46.65
N SER A 89 24.00 3.89 -47.94
CA SER A 89 25.20 3.20 -48.41
C SER A 89 26.38 4.18 -48.47
N ASP A 90 27.60 3.69 -48.31
CA ASP A 90 28.82 4.51 -48.49
C ASP A 90 28.85 5.20 -49.85
N LYS A 91 28.22 4.60 -50.88
CA LYS A 91 28.02 5.18 -52.21
C LYS A 91 27.07 6.37 -52.22
N ASP A 92 26.01 6.35 -51.41
CA ASP A 92 25.09 7.48 -51.30
C ASP A 92 25.78 8.65 -50.60
N ILE A 93 26.62 8.37 -49.60
CA ILE A 93 27.46 9.38 -48.95
C ILE A 93 28.48 9.94 -49.94
N GLU A 94 29.19 9.08 -50.68
CA GLU A 94 30.13 9.49 -51.72
C GLU A 94 29.47 10.39 -52.77
N LYS A 95 28.26 10.03 -53.22
CA LYS A 95 27.52 10.81 -54.19
C LYS A 95 27.10 12.17 -53.64
N ILE A 96 26.59 12.22 -52.41
CA ILE A 96 26.23 13.49 -51.75
C ILE A 96 27.47 14.40 -51.60
N VAL A 97 28.61 13.83 -51.23
CA VAL A 97 29.87 14.59 -51.08
C VAL A 97 30.37 15.10 -52.44
N LEU A 98 30.32 14.28 -53.48
CA LEU A 98 30.71 14.68 -54.84
C LEU A 98 29.80 15.77 -55.41
N ASP A 99 28.48 15.64 -55.23
CA ASP A 99 27.52 16.64 -55.67
C ASP A 99 27.75 17.99 -54.95
N ALA A 100 28.03 17.96 -53.63
CA ALA A 100 28.35 19.16 -52.86
C ALA A 100 29.69 19.80 -53.26
N LEU A 101 30.71 18.99 -53.56
CA LEU A 101 32.00 19.49 -54.05
C LEU A 101 31.88 20.14 -55.43
N ASN A 102 31.13 19.53 -56.35
CA ASN A 102 30.89 20.10 -57.67
C ASN A 102 30.14 21.43 -57.56
N GLN A 103 29.13 21.51 -56.69
CA GLN A 103 28.37 22.74 -56.47
C GLN A 103 29.24 23.87 -55.89
N TYR A 104 30.25 23.55 -55.08
CA TYR A 104 31.20 24.53 -54.54
C TYR A 104 32.28 24.95 -55.57
N LEU A 105 32.54 24.12 -56.58
CA LEU A 105 33.53 24.39 -57.63
C LEU A 105 32.92 25.08 -58.86
N GLU A 106 31.60 24.99 -59.03
CA GLU A 106 30.84 25.70 -60.08
C GLU A 106 30.40 27.12 -59.68
N ASP A 107 30.51 27.48 -58.39
CA ASP A 107 30.43 28.87 -57.85
C ASP A 107 31.81 29.53 -57.76
#